data_AF-A0A7K4MWN5-F1
#
_entry.id   AF-A0A7K4MWN5-F1
#
_cell.length_a   1.000
_cell.length_b   1.000
_cell.length_c   1.000
_cell.angle_alpha   90.00
_cell.angle_beta   90.00
_cell.angle_gamma   90.00
#
_symmetry.space_group_name_H-M   'P 1'
#
loop_
_entity.id
_entity.type
_entity.pdbx_description
1 polymer ?
#
loop_
_entity_poly.entity_id
_entity_poly.type
_entity_poly.pdbx_seq_one_letter_code
_entity_poly.pdbx_strand_id
1 'polypeptide(L)'
;MSQINYEEDRIHSITQADAAKSLSDKVIELKNLEDEIQNAEESISKLKEKAKTLSEYELPKMMEEMHITKLKLKDGESVEIKKIYGASIPPENQEGAFTWLRDHDLGDIIKRDVTVTFGQGEDNKASVYADLAQGQGYEPVQKIGVHPMTLKAIVRERLESGREMPSDLFKTYAGNRTKITRR
;
A
#
# COMPACT_ATOMS: atom_id res chain seq x y z
N MET A 1 37.89 44.92 25.16
CA MET A 1 36.70 45.41 24.44
C MET A 1 36.57 44.58 23.19
N SER A 2 35.51 43.79 23.04
CA SER A 2 35.29 42.98 21.84
C SER A 2 35.02 43.91 20.66
N GLN A 3 35.76 43.73 19.59
CA GLN A 3 35.66 44.51 18.36
C GLN A 3 34.40 44.03 17.62
N ILE A 4 33.28 44.70 17.85
CA ILE A 4 32.00 44.40 17.20
C ILE A 4 32.12 44.83 15.73
N ASN A 5 32.15 43.85 14.82
CA ASN A 5 32.22 44.09 13.38
C ASN A 5 30.81 44.13 12.78
N TYR A 6 30.20 45.31 12.80
CA TYR A 6 28.81 45.53 12.39
C TYR A 6 28.52 45.21 10.91
N GLU A 7 29.52 45.20 10.03
CA GLU A 7 29.34 44.84 8.61
C GLU A 7 29.25 43.33 8.42
N GLU A 8 30.13 42.57 9.09
CA GLU A 8 30.06 41.10 9.08
C GLU A 8 28.78 40.59 9.73
N ASP A 9 28.34 41.18 10.85
CA ASP A 9 27.08 40.84 11.50
C ASP A 9 25.85 41.16 10.64
N ARG A 10 25.85 42.29 9.90
CA ARG A 10 24.77 42.62 8.94
C ARG A 10 24.74 41.69 7.75
N ILE A 11 25.90 41.33 7.19
CA ILE A 11 25.97 40.37 6.08
C ILE A 11 25.52 38.99 6.57
N HIS A 12 25.99 38.54 7.75
CA HIS A 12 25.61 37.25 8.31
C HIS A 12 24.10 37.15 8.61
N SER A 13 23.50 38.22 9.14
CA SER A 13 22.06 38.29 9.40
C SER A 13 21.20 38.35 8.13
N ILE A 14 21.63 39.07 7.09
CA ILE A 14 20.94 39.08 5.77
C ILE A 14 21.04 37.70 5.11
N THR A 15 22.22 37.07 5.15
CA THR A 15 22.45 35.74 4.55
C THR A 15 21.62 34.66 5.26
N GLN A 16 21.50 34.72 6.59
CA GLN A 16 20.61 33.84 7.36
C GLN A 16 19.13 34.11 7.05
N ALA A 17 18.72 35.36 6.89
CA ALA A 17 17.34 35.70 6.54
C ALA A 17 16.95 35.20 5.14
N ASP A 18 17.86 35.27 4.17
CA ASP A 18 17.61 34.77 2.81
C ASP A 18 17.64 33.23 2.74
N ALA A 19 18.52 32.57 3.51
CA ALA A 19 18.49 31.11 3.67
C ALA A 19 17.20 30.62 4.35
N ALA A 20 16.71 31.35 5.35
CA ALA A 20 15.45 31.05 6.03
C ALA A 20 14.22 31.22 5.11
N LYS A 21 14.23 32.22 4.22
CA LYS A 21 13.20 32.37 3.18
C LYS A 21 13.22 31.22 2.19
N SER A 22 14.40 30.87 1.66
CA SER A 22 14.55 29.75 0.72
C SER A 22 14.09 28.41 1.32
N LEU A 23 14.39 28.16 2.59
CA LEU A 23 13.89 26.99 3.31
C LEU A 23 12.35 27.03 3.47
N SER A 24 11.81 28.19 3.84
CA SER A 24 10.36 28.38 4.00
C SER A 24 9.62 28.14 2.68
N ASP A 25 10.15 28.63 1.56
CA ASP A 25 9.60 28.41 0.22
C ASP A 25 9.59 26.92 -0.14
N LYS A 26 10.66 26.18 0.15
CA LYS A 26 10.73 24.74 -0.10
C LYS A 26 9.79 23.93 0.79
N VAL A 27 9.56 24.36 2.03
CA VAL A 27 8.56 23.74 2.91
C VAL A 27 7.14 23.99 2.41
N ILE A 28 6.86 25.20 1.90
CA ILE A 28 5.58 25.53 1.27
C ILE A 28 5.37 24.72 -0.01
N GLU A 29 6.39 24.59 -0.85
CA GLU A 29 6.36 23.77 -2.06
C GLU A 29 6.04 22.30 -1.74
N LEU A 30 6.72 21.71 -0.74
CA LEU A 30 6.43 20.35 -0.29
C LEU A 30 4.99 20.21 0.23
N LYS A 31 4.50 21.19 0.99
CA LYS A 31 3.12 21.18 1.49
C LYS A 31 2.10 21.22 0.34
N ASN A 32 2.31 22.10 -0.63
CA ASN A 32 1.43 22.22 -1.79
C ASN A 32 1.41 20.91 -2.60
N LEU A 33 2.58 20.27 -2.79
CA LEU A 33 2.65 18.97 -3.46
C LEU A 33 1.90 17.88 -2.68
N GLU A 34 2.02 17.82 -1.36
CA GLU A 34 1.24 16.88 -0.54
C GLU A 34 -0.28 17.12 -0.66
N ASP A 35 -0.72 18.38 -0.70
CA ASP A 35 -2.13 18.75 -0.89
C ASP A 35 -2.63 18.39 -2.30
N GLU A 36 -1.82 18.63 -3.33
CA GLU A 36 -2.14 18.23 -4.71
C GLU A 36 -2.27 16.72 -4.87
N ILE A 37 -1.37 15.94 -4.26
CA ILE A 37 -1.45 14.47 -4.27
C ILE A 37 -2.76 14.01 -3.65
N GLN A 38 -3.13 14.54 -2.48
CA GLN A 38 -4.38 14.18 -1.82
C GLN A 38 -5.61 14.50 -2.68
N ASN A 39 -5.65 15.70 -3.26
CA ASN A 39 -6.73 16.12 -4.15
C ASN A 39 -6.81 15.25 -5.41
N ALA A 40 -5.67 14.85 -5.97
CA ALA A 40 -5.59 13.96 -7.11
C ALA A 40 -6.08 12.54 -6.76
N GLU A 41 -5.72 12.00 -5.59
CA GLU A 41 -6.21 10.70 -5.10
C GLU A 41 -7.74 10.69 -4.94
N GLU A 42 -8.32 11.75 -4.37
CA GLU A 42 -9.78 11.92 -4.28
C GLU A 42 -10.44 12.00 -5.66
N SER A 43 -9.81 12.74 -6.58
CA SER A 43 -10.29 12.87 -7.96
C SER A 43 -10.24 11.53 -8.72
N ILE A 44 -9.17 10.76 -8.53
CA ILE A 44 -9.03 9.41 -9.09
C ILE A 44 -10.12 8.50 -8.53
N SER A 45 -10.43 8.57 -7.23
CA SER A 45 -11.51 7.79 -6.62
C SER A 45 -12.85 8.10 -7.28
N LYS A 46 -13.17 9.39 -7.47
CA LYS A 46 -14.41 9.83 -8.15
C LYS A 46 -14.46 9.39 -9.62
N LEU A 47 -13.35 9.45 -10.35
CA LEU A 47 -13.28 9.00 -11.73
C LEU A 47 -13.49 7.48 -11.84
N LYS A 48 -12.91 6.70 -10.91
CA LYS A 48 -13.13 5.25 -10.84
C LYS A 48 -14.60 4.91 -10.60
N GLU A 49 -15.25 5.63 -9.68
CA GLU A 49 -16.69 5.45 -9.41
C GLU A 49 -17.53 5.79 -10.64
N LYS A 50 -17.28 6.93 -11.30
CA LYS A 50 -17.99 7.30 -12.54
C LYS A 50 -17.78 6.28 -13.65
N ALA A 51 -16.54 5.81 -13.86
CA ALA A 51 -16.24 4.79 -14.86
C ALA A 51 -16.97 3.48 -14.57
N LYS A 52 -17.06 3.09 -13.30
CA LYS A 52 -17.84 1.93 -12.85
C LYS A 52 -19.33 2.11 -13.14
N THR A 53 -19.92 3.25 -12.77
CA THR A 53 -21.33 3.55 -13.04
C THR A 53 -21.65 3.50 -14.54
N LEU A 54 -20.80 4.12 -15.35
CA LEU A 54 -20.95 4.15 -16.80
C LEU A 54 -20.87 2.74 -17.41
N SER A 55 -19.88 1.95 -17.01
CA SER A 55 -19.62 0.62 -17.60
C SER A 55 -20.56 -0.48 -17.12
N GLU A 56 -20.98 -0.46 -15.86
CA GLU A 56 -21.80 -1.52 -15.27
C GLU A 56 -23.31 -1.23 -15.33
N TYR A 57 -23.72 0.05 -15.48
CA TYR A 57 -25.15 0.43 -15.43
C TYR A 57 -25.61 1.22 -16.65
N GLU A 58 -25.00 2.38 -16.93
CA GLU A 58 -25.52 3.29 -17.96
C GLU A 58 -25.38 2.71 -19.38
N LEU A 59 -24.18 2.26 -19.75
CA LEU A 59 -23.93 1.67 -21.08
C LEU A 59 -24.72 0.38 -21.29
N PRO A 60 -24.74 -0.58 -20.35
CA PRO A 60 -25.59 -1.76 -20.47
C PRO A 60 -27.06 -1.43 -20.67
N LYS A 61 -27.60 -0.47 -19.90
CA LYS A 61 -29.00 -0.03 -20.02
C LYS A 61 -29.29 0.58 -21.39
N MET A 62 -28.46 1.49 -21.88
CA MET A 62 -28.66 2.13 -23.18
C MET A 62 -28.63 1.13 -24.34
N MET A 63 -27.69 0.19 -24.29
CA MET A 63 -27.58 -0.87 -25.30
C MET A 63 -28.75 -1.86 -25.24
N GLU A 64 -29.27 -2.16 -24.04
CA GLU A 64 -30.50 -2.96 -23.84
C GLU A 64 -31.73 -2.26 -24.43
N GLU A 65 -31.90 -0.95 -24.16
CA GLU A 65 -32.96 -0.11 -24.75
C GLU A 65 -32.90 -0.07 -26.29
N MET A 66 -31.69 -0.15 -26.85
CA MET A 66 -31.48 -0.21 -28.31
C MET A 66 -31.55 -1.63 -28.87
N HIS A 67 -31.72 -2.66 -28.04
CA HIS A 67 -31.65 -4.07 -28.41
C HIS A 67 -30.34 -4.47 -29.11
N ILE A 68 -29.22 -3.84 -28.75
CA ILE A 68 -27.88 -4.10 -29.31
C ILE A 68 -27.01 -4.71 -28.22
N THR A 69 -26.44 -5.89 -28.48
CA THR A 69 -25.48 -6.52 -27.55
C THR A 69 -24.03 -6.26 -27.93
N LYS A 70 -23.79 -5.82 -29.17
CA LYS A 70 -22.46 -5.53 -29.73
C LYS A 70 -22.51 -4.33 -30.68
N LEU A 71 -21.67 -3.34 -30.41
CA LEU A 71 -21.51 -2.14 -31.23
C LEU A 71 -20.08 -2.11 -31.76
N LYS A 72 -19.90 -1.77 -33.04
CA LYS A 72 -18.59 -1.48 -33.62
C LYS A 72 -18.48 0.03 -33.89
N LEU A 73 -17.47 0.67 -33.31
CA LEU A 73 -17.19 2.08 -33.49
C LEU A 73 -16.47 2.31 -34.82
N LYS A 74 -16.55 3.55 -35.32
CA LYS A 74 -15.90 3.97 -36.56
C LYS A 74 -14.38 3.79 -36.52
N ASP A 75 -13.81 3.84 -35.33
CA ASP A 75 -12.37 3.78 -35.08
C ASP A 75 -11.86 2.33 -35.02
N GLY A 76 -12.73 1.35 -35.27
CA GLY A 76 -12.42 -0.08 -35.28
C GLY A 76 -12.66 -0.80 -33.95
N GLU A 77 -12.87 -0.06 -32.87
CA GLU A 77 -13.17 -0.61 -31.54
C GLU A 77 -14.55 -1.28 -31.51
N SER A 78 -14.72 -2.29 -30.63
CA SER A 78 -15.99 -2.96 -30.43
C SER A 78 -16.39 -2.96 -28.96
N VAL A 79 -17.62 -2.53 -28.68
CA VAL A 79 -18.25 -2.58 -27.36
C VAL A 79 -19.16 -3.79 -27.30
N GLU A 80 -18.99 -4.63 -26.28
CA GLU A 80 -19.78 -5.84 -26.05
C GLU A 80 -20.22 -5.87 -24.59
N ILE A 81 -21.49 -6.19 -24.34
CA ILE A 81 -22.00 -6.39 -22.99
C ILE A 81 -21.79 -7.84 -22.57
N LYS A 82 -21.11 -8.03 -21.45
CA LYS A 82 -20.98 -9.33 -20.78
C LYS A 82 -21.70 -9.26 -19.44
N LYS A 83 -22.44 -10.32 -19.12
CA LYS A 83 -23.03 -10.47 -17.79
C LYS A 83 -21.91 -10.70 -16.78
N ILE A 84 -21.93 -9.92 -15.71
CA ILE A 84 -21.03 -10.07 -14.57
C ILE A 84 -21.83 -10.56 -13.37
N TYR A 85 -21.24 -11.44 -12.57
CA TYR A 85 -21.82 -11.95 -11.34
C TYR A 85 -20.82 -11.73 -10.22
N GLY A 86 -21.26 -11.15 -9.11
CA GLY A 86 -20.45 -10.92 -7.92
C GLY A 86 -21.28 -11.22 -6.68
N ALA A 87 -20.63 -11.75 -5.65
CA ALA A 87 -21.22 -11.97 -4.34
C ALA A 87 -20.20 -11.59 -3.27
N SER A 88 -20.69 -11.02 -2.17
CA SER A 88 -19.91 -10.78 -0.97
C SER A 88 -20.70 -11.25 0.24
N ILE A 89 -19.99 -11.76 1.25
CA ILE A 89 -20.57 -12.15 2.52
C ILE A 89 -20.20 -11.07 3.53
N PRO A 90 -21.16 -10.29 4.06
CA PRO A 90 -20.90 -9.33 5.12
C PRO A 90 -20.30 -10.02 6.35
N PRO A 91 -19.37 -9.37 7.10
CA PRO A 91 -18.74 -9.96 8.27
C PRO A 91 -19.74 -10.52 9.30
N GLU A 92 -20.83 -9.81 9.55
CA GLU A 92 -21.90 -10.17 10.49
C GLU A 92 -22.67 -11.43 10.09
N ASN A 93 -22.68 -11.78 8.81
CA ASN A 93 -23.44 -12.91 8.26
C ASN A 93 -22.55 -14.10 7.88
N GLN A 94 -21.25 -14.06 8.21
CA GLN A 94 -20.30 -15.09 7.79
C GLN A 94 -20.70 -16.49 8.28
N GLU A 95 -21.05 -16.64 9.55
CA GLU A 95 -21.40 -17.94 10.11
C GLU A 95 -22.66 -18.51 9.47
N GLY A 96 -23.72 -17.70 9.33
CA GLY A 96 -24.95 -18.10 8.68
C GLY A 96 -24.75 -18.47 7.21
N ALA A 97 -23.94 -17.70 6.47
CA ALA A 97 -23.62 -17.98 5.08
C ALA A 97 -22.81 -19.27 4.92
N PHE A 98 -21.82 -19.52 5.79
CA PHE A 98 -21.06 -20.77 5.75
C PHE A 98 -21.91 -21.99 6.09
N THR A 99 -22.82 -21.87 7.06
CA THR A 99 -23.77 -22.94 7.38
C THR A 99 -24.70 -23.20 6.20
N TRP A 100 -25.30 -22.16 5.62
CA TRP A 100 -26.15 -22.30 4.44
C TRP A 100 -25.42 -22.96 3.28
N LEU A 101 -24.17 -22.58 2.99
CA LEU A 101 -23.34 -23.20 1.95
C LEU A 101 -23.12 -24.70 2.20
N ARG A 102 -22.83 -25.09 3.45
CA ARG A 102 -22.64 -26.51 3.81
C ARG A 102 -23.93 -27.31 3.67
N ASP A 103 -25.05 -26.74 4.11
CA ASP A 103 -26.37 -27.40 4.06
C ASP A 103 -26.89 -27.60 2.62
N HIS A 104 -26.31 -26.88 1.65
CA HIS A 104 -26.67 -26.94 0.23
C HIS A 104 -25.60 -27.62 -0.64
N ASP A 105 -24.73 -28.46 -0.06
CA ASP A 105 -23.64 -29.15 -0.78
C ASP A 105 -22.65 -28.21 -1.51
N LEU A 106 -22.59 -26.94 -1.10
CA LEU A 106 -21.64 -25.94 -1.58
C LEU A 106 -20.51 -25.67 -0.57
N GLY A 107 -20.38 -26.52 0.45
CA GLY A 107 -19.36 -26.40 1.49
C GLY A 107 -17.93 -26.47 0.95
N ASP A 108 -17.71 -27.14 -0.18
CA ASP A 108 -16.38 -27.33 -0.79
C ASP A 108 -15.72 -26.03 -1.26
N ILE A 109 -16.51 -24.98 -1.52
CA ILE A 109 -15.97 -23.67 -1.90
C ILE A 109 -15.40 -22.91 -0.69
N ILE A 110 -15.69 -23.37 0.53
CA ILE A 110 -15.23 -22.74 1.76
C ILE A 110 -13.77 -23.13 2.00
N LYS A 111 -12.86 -22.24 1.64
CA LYS A 111 -11.45 -22.38 1.98
C LYS A 111 -11.20 -21.92 3.42
N ARG A 112 -10.54 -22.76 4.22
CA ARG A 112 -10.10 -22.42 5.58
C ARG A 112 -8.59 -22.46 5.66
N ASP A 113 -7.98 -21.29 5.83
CA ASP A 113 -6.55 -21.16 6.04
C ASP A 113 -6.26 -21.13 7.55
N VAL A 114 -5.35 -21.99 8.01
CA VAL A 114 -4.86 -22.01 9.40
C VAL A 114 -3.45 -21.45 9.41
N THR A 115 -3.25 -20.33 10.09
CA THR A 115 -1.93 -19.69 10.19
C THR A 115 -1.36 -19.87 11.59
N VAL A 116 -0.12 -20.36 11.67
CA VAL A 116 0.66 -20.45 12.90
C VAL A 116 1.90 -19.59 12.74
N THR A 117 2.13 -18.70 13.71
CA THR A 117 3.27 -17.78 13.70
C THR A 117 4.25 -18.19 14.78
N PHE A 118 5.51 -18.35 14.39
CA PHE A 118 6.63 -18.63 15.29
C PHE A 118 7.45 -17.36 15.51
N GLY A 119 7.86 -17.13 16.75
CA GLY A 119 8.63 -15.96 17.15
C GLY A 119 10.10 -16.03 16.76
N GLN A 120 10.84 -14.99 17.12
CA GLN A 120 12.28 -14.94 16.89
C GLN A 120 12.99 -16.11 17.61
N GLY A 121 13.85 -16.83 16.90
CA GLY A 121 14.61 -17.97 17.44
C GLY A 121 13.82 -19.29 17.49
N GLU A 122 12.57 -19.30 17.01
CA GLU A 122 11.72 -20.49 16.98
C GLU A 122 11.74 -21.21 15.62
N ASP A 123 12.76 -20.97 14.78
CA ASP A 123 12.89 -21.55 13.44
C ASP A 123 12.82 -23.09 13.47
N ASN A 124 13.52 -23.72 14.40
CA ASN A 124 13.46 -25.17 14.62
C ASN A 124 12.04 -25.65 14.97
N LYS A 125 11.25 -24.88 15.73
CA LYS A 125 9.85 -25.24 16.03
C LYS A 125 8.98 -25.14 14.79
N ALA A 126 9.22 -24.13 13.94
CA ALA A 126 8.50 -23.96 12.68
C ALA A 126 8.77 -25.14 11.74
N SER A 127 10.02 -25.58 11.61
CA SER A 127 10.38 -26.76 10.81
C SER A 127 9.74 -28.03 11.35
N VAL A 128 9.85 -28.29 12.65
CA VAL A 128 9.24 -29.48 13.27
C VAL A 128 7.71 -29.49 13.09
N TYR A 129 7.06 -28.33 13.19
CA TYR A 129 5.61 -28.23 12.96
C TYR A 129 5.24 -28.48 11.49
N ALA A 130 6.04 -28.00 10.55
CA ALA A 130 5.84 -28.28 9.13
C ALA A 130 6.00 -29.78 8.83
N ASP A 131 7.04 -30.42 9.36
CA ASP A 131 7.26 -31.87 9.21
C ASP A 131 6.11 -32.68 9.81
N LEU A 132 5.60 -32.25 10.97
CA LEU A 132 4.42 -32.87 11.60
C LEU A 132 3.19 -32.75 10.71
N ALA A 133 2.92 -31.56 10.17
CA ALA A 133 1.79 -31.33 9.28
C ALA A 133 1.92 -32.17 7.99
N GLN A 134 3.11 -32.25 7.42
CA GLN A 134 3.39 -33.09 6.26
C GLN A 134 3.21 -34.59 6.58
N GLY A 135 3.63 -35.04 7.77
CA GLY A 135 3.41 -36.40 8.25
C GLY A 135 1.93 -36.77 8.43
N GLN A 136 1.05 -35.78 8.55
CA GLN A 136 -0.41 -35.95 8.58
C GLN A 136 -1.07 -35.79 7.20
N GLY A 137 -0.28 -35.66 6.13
CA GLY A 137 -0.78 -35.51 4.76
C GLY A 137 -1.21 -34.10 4.37
N TYR A 138 -0.88 -33.08 5.16
CA TYR A 138 -1.08 -31.68 4.79
C TYR A 138 0.10 -31.15 3.98
N GLU A 139 -0.13 -30.10 3.20
CA GLU A 139 0.91 -29.38 2.45
C GLU A 139 1.17 -28.01 3.09
N PRO A 140 2.00 -27.92 4.15
CA PRO A 140 2.23 -26.66 4.84
C PRO A 140 3.01 -25.68 3.95
N VAL A 141 2.53 -24.45 3.86
CA VAL A 141 3.24 -23.36 3.18
C VAL A 141 4.12 -22.63 4.18
N GLN A 142 5.44 -22.75 4.04
CA GLN A 142 6.41 -22.04 4.87
C GLN A 142 6.82 -20.72 4.20
N LYS A 143 6.52 -19.59 4.86
CA LYS A 143 6.98 -18.27 4.46
C LYS A 143 8.06 -17.80 5.40
N ILE A 144 9.30 -17.82 4.95
CA ILE A 144 10.45 -17.30 5.70
C ILE A 144 10.69 -15.86 5.26
N GLY A 145 10.82 -14.96 6.23
CA GLY A 145 11.10 -13.57 5.94
C GLY A 145 11.50 -12.80 7.18
N VAL A 146 12.26 -11.73 6.97
CA VAL A 146 12.58 -10.78 8.04
C VAL A 146 11.53 -9.69 8.00
N HIS A 147 10.90 -9.42 9.14
CA HIS A 147 9.96 -8.31 9.23
C HIS A 147 10.66 -6.98 8.86
N PRO A 148 10.14 -6.18 7.92
CA PRO A 148 10.85 -5.01 7.40
C PRO A 148 11.24 -3.98 8.47
N MET A 149 10.41 -3.80 9.51
CA MET A 149 10.75 -2.88 10.60
C MET A 149 11.89 -3.38 11.46
N THR A 150 11.98 -4.70 11.67
CA THR A 150 13.08 -5.31 12.43
C THR A 150 14.38 -5.17 11.66
N LEU A 151 14.37 -5.46 10.35
CA LEU A 151 15.55 -5.26 9.50
C LEU A 151 15.98 -3.78 9.48
N LYS A 152 15.02 -2.86 9.35
CA LYS A 152 15.28 -1.42 9.39
C LYS A 152 15.89 -0.98 10.74
N ALA A 153 15.44 -1.53 11.85
CA ALA A 153 15.99 -1.24 13.18
C ALA A 153 17.45 -1.69 13.29
N ILE A 154 17.78 -2.90 12.82
CA ILE A 154 19.15 -3.43 12.80
C ILE A 154 20.06 -2.58 11.90
N VAL A 155 19.57 -2.20 10.70
CA VAL A 155 20.32 -1.32 9.79
C VAL A 155 20.61 0.03 10.45
N ARG A 156 19.60 0.63 11.10
CA ARG A 156 19.78 1.89 11.85
C ARG A 156 20.83 1.74 12.95
N GLU A 157 20.68 0.75 13.82
CA GLU A 157 21.58 0.51 14.96
C GLU A 157 23.03 0.36 14.49
N ARG A 158 23.26 -0.44 13.42
CA ARG A 158 24.60 -0.65 12.87
C ARG A 158 25.20 0.64 12.31
N LEU A 159 24.46 1.35 11.47
CA LEU A 159 24.94 2.59 10.84
C LEU A 159 25.19 3.69 11.89
N GLU A 160 24.30 3.86 12.88
CA GLU A 160 24.47 4.83 13.98
C GLU A 160 25.65 4.47 14.90
N SER A 161 25.97 3.18 15.02
CA SER A 161 27.14 2.68 15.77
C SER A 161 28.44 2.66 14.95
N GLY A 162 28.45 3.19 13.73
CA GLY A 162 29.62 3.21 12.84
C GLY A 162 30.01 1.83 12.28
N ARG A 163 29.11 0.85 12.34
CA ARG A 163 29.31 -0.49 11.75
C ARG A 163 28.74 -0.52 10.33
N GLU A 164 29.49 -1.09 9.41
CA GLU A 164 29.05 -1.25 8.04
C GLU A 164 28.00 -2.37 7.91
N MET A 165 27.09 -2.19 6.96
CA MET A 165 26.16 -3.24 6.51
C MET A 165 26.71 -3.86 5.22
N PRO A 166 26.72 -5.21 5.08
CA PRO A 166 27.19 -5.86 3.85
C PRO A 166 26.34 -5.42 2.65
N SER A 167 26.92 -4.59 1.78
CA SER A 167 26.21 -3.91 0.68
C SER A 167 25.92 -4.83 -0.51
N ASP A 168 26.62 -5.96 -0.58
CA ASP A 168 26.38 -7.08 -1.49
C ASP A 168 25.11 -7.86 -1.14
N LEU A 169 24.76 -7.93 0.15
CA LEU A 169 23.57 -8.64 0.65
C LEU A 169 22.39 -7.71 0.94
N PHE A 170 22.65 -6.47 1.36
CA PHE A 170 21.64 -5.52 1.78
C PHE A 170 21.70 -4.23 0.97
N LYS A 171 20.63 -3.96 0.20
CA LYS A 171 20.41 -2.63 -0.38
C LYS A 171 19.92 -1.68 0.71
N THR A 172 20.84 -0.95 1.33
CA THR A 172 20.53 0.03 2.36
C THR A 172 20.41 1.43 1.77
N TYR A 173 19.40 2.18 2.21
CA TYR A 173 19.29 3.62 1.96
C TYR A 173 19.32 4.37 3.29
N ALA A 174 20.31 5.26 3.45
CA ALA A 174 20.41 6.18 4.58
C ALA A 174 20.30 7.61 4.04
N GLY A 175 19.22 8.30 4.41
CA GLY A 175 18.97 9.67 3.98
C GLY A 175 17.99 10.36 4.91
N ASN A 176 18.00 11.69 4.86
CA ASN A 176 17.09 12.51 5.65
C ASN A 176 15.74 12.65 4.93
N ARG A 177 14.64 12.61 5.68
CA ARG A 177 13.30 12.87 5.17
C ARG A 177 12.63 13.94 6.01
N THR A 178 12.17 15.01 5.38
CA THR A 178 11.34 16.02 6.04
C THR A 178 9.96 15.45 6.31
N LYS A 179 9.44 15.65 7.53
CA LYS A 179 8.08 15.28 7.91
C LYS A 179 7.33 16.54 8.34
N ILE A 180 6.28 16.90 7.61
CA ILE A 180 5.35 17.97 8.02
C ILE A 180 4.24 17.31 8.86
N THR A 181 4.04 17.78 10.09
CA THR A 181 2.94 17.29 10.96
C THR A 181 1.84 18.34 11.00
N ARG A 182 0.64 17.99 10.56
CA ARG A 182 -0.55 18.85 10.60
C ARG A 182 -1.22 18.71 11.96
N ARG A 183 -1.60 19.81 12.59
CA ARG A 183 -2.47 19.83 13.79
C ARG A 183 -3.92 19.90 13.38
#